data_AF-A0AAP2DZB7-F1
#
_entry.id   AF-A0AAP2DZB7-F1
#
_cell.length_a   1.000
_cell.length_b   1.000
_cell.length_c   1.000
_cell.angle_alpha   90.00
_cell.angle_beta   90.00
_cell.angle_gamma   90.00
#
_symmetry.space_group_name_H-M   'P 1'
#
loop_
_entity.id
_entity.type
_entity.pdbx_description
1 polymer ?
#
loop_
_entity_poly.entity_id
_entity_poly.type
_entity_poly.pdbx_seq_one_letter_code
_entity_poly.pdbx_strand_id
1 'polypeptide(L)'
;MSLVYSAQAQSTVRAEGGVLDARHWNFQEQNLALTGYWMHYSNELLTPRETRTRKGQIHFLPELWNETTPTGKGQGYTTYQLKILLPDTIHQLAVEVPQLYSCYTLWANGLEIASAGVVSDKKETAVPQWIHQAGVISMDPADTLVLVLQIANFHHYKGGIKDPIMLGLSTNIRDHAFYAITASVIESAVLFVLALSFLILFMVRRQRVVLYFAFLCFSWGARAWFSNVYPATAFFPSMPWAWVVRLEYLTLYSGIAWAVLFLHALLEKLSHQLIPYIVVTLNVSFAMFTLFTPALVYSRWVGLYLAVAACVLLYAAVLAIRALLFEHAGAWYMVGSIVTGVAMFGYDIVAYNKGGVYDFIFLSVGYLLIFLLTTVVLLYHLNVFKSHGEKQVLTYEDFFKK
;
A
#
# COMPACT_ATOMS: atom_id res chain seq x y z
N MET A 1 9.82 17.10 21.12
CA MET A 1 9.97 15.87 21.94
C MET A 1 9.29 14.76 21.17
N SER A 2 9.93 13.74 20.61
CA SER A 2 11.33 13.32 20.48
C SER A 2 11.35 12.39 19.26
N LEU A 3 11.67 12.95 18.09
CA LEU A 3 11.83 12.24 16.82
C LEU A 3 13.32 12.07 16.57
N VAL A 4 13.93 11.03 17.16
CA VAL A 4 15.12 10.30 16.70
C VAL A 4 15.23 9.15 17.72
N TYR A 5 14.60 8.01 17.46
CA TYR A 5 15.00 6.78 18.13
C TYR A 5 16.00 6.06 17.23
N SER A 6 17.23 6.05 17.74
CA SER A 6 18.38 5.31 17.26
C SER A 6 18.03 3.87 16.92
N ALA A 7 18.57 3.39 15.81
CA ALA A 7 18.73 1.98 15.50
C ALA A 7 19.65 1.31 16.54
N GLN A 8 19.12 1.06 17.74
CA GLN A 8 19.64 0.01 18.61
C GLN A 8 19.25 -1.31 17.97
N ALA A 9 20.21 -2.23 17.87
CA ALA A 9 20.02 -3.56 17.33
C ALA A 9 18.78 -4.21 17.97
N GLN A 10 17.68 -4.24 17.22
CA GLN A 10 16.47 -4.96 17.60
C GLN A 10 16.90 -6.41 17.82
N SER A 11 16.81 -6.90 19.05
CA SER A 11 16.71 -8.34 19.28
C SER A 11 15.50 -8.79 18.47
N THR A 12 15.71 -9.44 17.32
CA THR A 12 14.60 -9.88 16.48
C THR A 12 13.93 -11.06 17.16
N VAL A 13 13.04 -10.76 18.12
CA VAL A 13 12.14 -11.75 18.71
C VAL A 13 11.33 -12.35 17.57
N ARG A 14 11.47 -13.65 17.37
CA ARG A 14 10.82 -14.40 16.30
C ARG A 14 10.23 -15.67 16.88
N ALA A 15 9.17 -16.15 16.24
CA ALA A 15 8.61 -17.46 16.56
C ALA A 15 9.58 -18.57 16.11
N GLU A 16 9.82 -19.53 16.99
CA GLU A 16 10.57 -20.75 16.72
C GLU A 16 9.76 -21.97 17.18
N GLY A 17 9.60 -22.96 16.31
CA GLY A 17 8.88 -24.19 16.66
C GLY A 17 7.42 -23.98 17.07
N GLY A 18 6.75 -22.93 16.58
CA GLY A 18 5.37 -22.60 16.96
C GLY A 18 5.24 -21.83 18.28
N VAL A 19 6.35 -21.38 18.86
CA VAL A 19 6.37 -20.60 20.11
C VAL A 19 7.16 -19.31 19.89
N LEU A 20 6.63 -18.18 20.36
CA LEU A 20 7.30 -16.88 20.39
C LEU A 20 7.44 -16.45 21.85
N ASP A 21 8.67 -16.17 22.28
CA ASP A 21 8.95 -15.72 23.64
C ASP A 21 9.02 -14.19 23.71
N ALA A 22 7.96 -13.58 24.22
CA ALA A 22 7.83 -12.13 24.37
C ALA A 22 7.94 -11.66 25.84
N ARG A 23 8.37 -12.53 26.77
CA ARG A 23 8.40 -12.22 28.22
C ARG A 23 9.28 -11.03 28.58
N HIS A 24 10.29 -10.73 27.75
CA HIS A 24 11.18 -9.59 27.92
C HIS A 24 10.91 -8.45 26.91
N TRP A 25 9.81 -8.54 26.15
CA TRP A 25 9.47 -7.50 25.18
C TRP A 25 8.79 -6.30 25.85
N ASN A 26 9.25 -5.09 25.53
CA ASN A 26 8.67 -3.87 26.03
C ASN A 26 7.54 -3.37 25.12
N PHE A 27 6.31 -3.80 25.41
CA PHE A 27 5.12 -3.39 24.67
C PHE A 27 4.70 -1.92 24.87
N GLN A 28 5.25 -1.23 25.88
CA GLN A 28 5.00 0.21 26.08
C GLN A 28 5.71 1.05 25.00
N GLU A 29 6.85 0.57 24.49
CA GLU A 29 7.65 1.29 23.50
C GLU A 29 7.31 0.91 22.06
N GLN A 30 7.05 -0.37 21.79
CA GLN A 30 6.88 -0.85 20.43
C GLN A 30 5.95 -2.07 20.31
N ASN A 31 5.25 -2.13 19.18
CA ASN A 31 4.47 -3.29 18.78
C ASN A 31 5.41 -4.43 18.34
N LEU A 32 5.01 -5.66 18.60
CA LEU A 32 5.75 -6.87 18.29
C LEU A 32 5.21 -7.53 17.02
N ALA A 33 6.05 -7.63 15.99
CA ALA A 33 5.72 -8.39 14.79
C ALA A 33 5.77 -9.90 15.09
N LEU A 34 4.68 -10.61 14.83
CA LEU A 34 4.57 -12.05 15.07
C LEU A 34 5.19 -12.89 13.93
N THR A 35 6.42 -12.55 13.56
CA THR A 35 7.19 -13.15 12.46
C THR A 35 7.91 -14.40 12.95
N GLY A 36 7.97 -15.44 12.12
CA GLY A 36 8.78 -16.64 12.36
C GLY A 36 8.04 -17.92 12.05
N TYR A 37 8.46 -19.00 12.71
CA TYR A 37 8.00 -20.36 12.47
C TYR A 37 6.76 -20.70 13.32
N TRP A 38 5.60 -20.76 12.68
CA TRP A 38 4.31 -21.12 13.26
C TRP A 38 4.02 -22.62 13.04
N MET A 39 3.11 -23.18 13.86
CA MET A 39 2.52 -24.49 13.55
C MET A 39 1.53 -24.32 12.39
N HIS A 40 1.59 -25.23 11.43
CA HIS A 40 0.82 -25.19 10.18
C HIS A 40 0.10 -26.52 9.93
N TYR A 41 -1.18 -26.45 9.59
CA TYR A 41 -2.05 -27.57 9.29
C TYR A 41 -2.61 -27.39 7.87
N SER A 42 -1.84 -27.89 6.90
CA SER A 42 -2.11 -27.69 5.47
C SER A 42 -3.38 -28.41 5.04
N ASN A 43 -4.26 -27.72 4.29
CA ASN A 43 -5.55 -28.24 3.81
C ASN A 43 -6.49 -28.69 4.94
N GLU A 44 -6.37 -28.08 6.12
CA GLU A 44 -7.26 -28.31 7.26
C GLU A 44 -7.79 -26.99 7.81
N LEU A 45 -9.10 -26.92 8.10
CA LEU A 45 -9.74 -25.83 8.84
C LEU A 45 -10.03 -26.31 10.26
N LEU A 46 -9.06 -26.16 11.15
CA LEU A 46 -9.14 -26.65 12.53
C LEU A 46 -9.60 -25.56 13.48
N THR A 47 -10.53 -25.90 14.36
CA THR A 47 -10.92 -25.04 15.47
C THR A 47 -9.80 -24.92 16.52
N PRO A 48 -9.85 -23.90 17.40
CA PRO A 48 -8.88 -23.76 18.48
C PRO A 48 -8.78 -24.98 19.42
N ARG A 49 -9.85 -25.78 19.52
CA ARG A 49 -9.86 -27.01 20.32
C ARG A 49 -9.11 -28.15 19.61
N GLU A 50 -9.29 -28.30 18.30
CA GLU A 50 -8.69 -29.38 17.50
C GLU A 50 -7.19 -29.20 17.33
N THR A 51 -6.71 -27.96 17.21
CA THR A 51 -5.28 -27.65 17.12
C THR A 51 -4.48 -28.04 18.37
N ARG A 52 -5.13 -28.39 19.50
CA ARG A 52 -4.44 -28.86 20.71
C ARG A 52 -3.98 -30.32 20.61
N THR A 53 -4.62 -31.12 19.76
CA THR A 53 -4.38 -32.57 19.66
C THR A 53 -3.81 -32.99 18.31
N ARG A 54 -3.96 -32.15 17.29
CA ARG A 54 -3.41 -32.39 15.95
C ARG A 54 -1.91 -32.12 15.91
N LYS A 55 -1.19 -32.90 15.10
CA LYS A 55 0.23 -32.67 14.79
C LYS A 55 0.33 -31.79 13.56
N GLY A 56 0.88 -30.59 13.71
CA GLY A 56 1.16 -29.69 12.60
C GLY A 56 2.62 -29.80 12.13
N GLN A 57 2.90 -29.15 11.00
CA GLN A 57 4.27 -28.92 10.52
C GLN A 57 4.72 -27.51 10.89
N ILE A 58 6.01 -27.25 10.84
CA ILE A 58 6.54 -25.90 11.06
C ILE A 58 6.60 -25.16 9.73
N HIS A 59 6.07 -23.93 9.69
CA HIS A 59 6.06 -23.09 8.51
C HIS A 59 6.34 -21.64 8.87
N PHE A 60 7.06 -20.93 8.01
CA PHE A 60 7.42 -19.53 8.25
C PHE A 60 6.26 -18.60 7.89
N LEU A 61 6.02 -17.56 8.70
CA LEU A 61 5.07 -16.49 8.43
C LEU A 61 5.67 -15.11 8.77
N PRO A 62 5.25 -14.03 8.09
CA PRO A 62 4.32 -14.00 6.96
C PRO A 62 4.95 -14.57 5.68
N GLU A 63 4.14 -15.19 4.83
CA GLU A 63 4.56 -15.74 3.54
C GLU A 63 3.39 -15.82 2.54
N LEU A 64 3.68 -15.52 1.27
CA LEU A 64 2.73 -15.71 0.16
C LEU A 64 2.81 -17.15 -0.36
N TRP A 65 1.67 -17.84 -0.41
CA TRP A 65 1.62 -19.25 -0.84
C TRP A 65 2.10 -19.46 -2.29
N ASN A 66 2.02 -18.43 -3.13
CA ASN A 66 2.51 -18.48 -4.50
C ASN A 66 4.03 -18.68 -4.59
N GLU A 67 4.77 -18.32 -3.55
CA GLU A 67 6.23 -18.40 -3.52
C GLU A 67 6.74 -19.74 -2.98
N THR A 68 5.92 -20.44 -2.19
CA THR A 68 6.32 -21.69 -1.52
C THR A 68 5.56 -22.93 -1.90
N THR A 69 4.39 -22.81 -2.53
CA THR A 69 3.72 -23.97 -3.11
C THR A 69 4.45 -24.41 -4.40
N PRO A 70 4.71 -25.72 -4.58
CA PRO A 70 5.34 -26.22 -5.81
C PRO A 70 4.59 -25.87 -7.10
N THR A 71 3.28 -25.61 -6.98
CA THR A 71 2.42 -25.24 -8.11
C THR A 71 2.39 -23.74 -8.40
N GLY A 72 2.97 -22.91 -7.53
CA GLY A 72 2.90 -21.44 -7.60
C GLY A 72 1.49 -20.86 -7.41
N LYS A 73 0.53 -21.69 -6.94
CA LYS A 73 -0.86 -21.29 -6.76
C LYS A 73 -1.08 -20.69 -5.38
N GLY A 74 -1.77 -19.55 -5.34
CA GLY A 74 -2.17 -18.91 -4.11
C GLY A 74 -3.51 -19.41 -3.56
N GLN A 75 -4.12 -20.44 -4.16
CA GLN A 75 -5.47 -20.89 -3.79
C GLN A 75 -5.40 -22.11 -2.88
N GLY A 76 -6.30 -22.15 -1.91
CA GLY A 76 -6.39 -23.22 -0.91
C GLY A 76 -6.91 -22.68 0.41
N TYR A 77 -6.80 -23.52 1.44
CA TYR A 77 -7.18 -23.18 2.80
C TYR A 77 -6.26 -23.89 3.79
N THR A 78 -6.08 -23.29 4.95
CA THR A 78 -5.16 -23.81 5.96
C THR A 78 -5.41 -23.19 7.33
N THR A 79 -4.86 -23.83 8.36
CA THR A 79 -4.84 -23.31 9.74
C THR A 79 -3.40 -23.14 10.23
N TYR A 80 -3.14 -22.03 10.90
CA TYR A 80 -1.90 -21.76 11.62
C TYR A 80 -2.16 -21.62 13.12
N GLN A 81 -1.16 -21.95 13.94
CA GLN A 81 -1.19 -21.71 15.38
C GLN A 81 0.15 -21.15 15.86
N LEU A 82 0.09 -20.16 16.76
CA LEU A 82 1.24 -19.63 17.47
C LEU A 82 0.94 -19.55 18.97
N LYS A 83 1.89 -19.98 19.79
CA LYS A 83 1.88 -19.74 21.23
C LYS A 83 2.83 -18.58 21.54
N ILE A 84 2.39 -17.63 22.34
CA ILE A 84 3.14 -16.42 22.69
C ILE A 84 3.26 -16.38 24.20
N LEU A 85 4.49 -16.42 24.71
CA LEU A 85 4.77 -16.26 26.13
C LEU A 85 4.83 -14.77 26.44
N LEU A 86 3.96 -14.29 27.33
CA LEU A 86 3.78 -12.86 27.60
C LEU A 86 4.43 -12.45 28.93
N PRO A 87 4.81 -11.17 29.10
CA PRO A 87 5.17 -10.64 30.40
C PRO A 87 3.97 -10.64 31.36
N ASP A 88 4.19 -11.01 32.62
CA ASP A 88 3.16 -11.12 33.66
C ASP A 88 2.42 -9.80 33.96
N THR A 89 3.01 -8.66 33.58
CA THR A 89 2.56 -7.31 33.93
C THR A 89 1.65 -6.65 32.88
N ILE A 90 1.36 -7.33 31.77
CA ILE A 90 0.63 -6.72 30.65
C ILE A 90 -0.82 -7.15 30.62
N HIS A 91 -1.68 -6.14 30.52
CA HIS A 91 -3.11 -6.27 30.36
C HIS A 91 -3.55 -5.46 29.14
N GLN A 92 -4.67 -5.84 28.52
CA GLN A 92 -5.27 -5.14 27.36
C GLN A 92 -4.39 -5.13 26.10
N LEU A 93 -4.06 -6.32 25.58
CA LEU A 93 -3.43 -6.46 24.27
C LEU A 93 -4.45 -6.34 23.14
N ALA A 94 -3.97 -5.95 21.97
CA ALA A 94 -4.70 -6.04 20.72
C ALA A 94 -3.78 -6.57 19.62
N VAL A 95 -4.39 -7.10 18.58
CA VAL A 95 -3.72 -7.59 17.39
C VAL A 95 -4.14 -6.75 16.20
N GLU A 96 -3.18 -6.23 15.45
CA GLU A 96 -3.41 -5.66 14.13
C GLU A 96 -3.26 -6.78 13.11
N VAL A 97 -4.36 -7.11 12.44
CA VAL A 97 -4.35 -8.07 11.35
C VAL A 97 -4.26 -7.28 10.05
N PRO A 98 -3.17 -7.44 9.27
CA PRO A 98 -3.03 -6.77 8.00
C PRO A 98 -4.01 -7.36 6.98
N GLN A 99 -3.96 -6.88 5.75
CA GLN A 99 -4.73 -7.46 4.67
C GLN A 99 -4.24 -8.90 4.37
N LEU A 100 -5.15 -9.87 4.47
CA LEU A 100 -4.91 -11.26 4.08
C LEU A 100 -5.65 -11.62 2.78
N TYR A 101 -5.16 -12.65 2.10
CA TYR A 101 -5.81 -13.21 0.91
C TYR A 101 -6.54 -14.51 1.24
N SER A 102 -7.84 -14.69 0.98
CA SER A 102 -8.85 -13.65 0.71
C SER A 102 -9.90 -13.54 1.82
N CYS A 103 -9.95 -14.51 2.73
CA CYS A 103 -10.74 -14.46 3.95
C CYS A 103 -10.00 -15.16 5.08
N TYR A 104 -10.26 -14.74 6.31
CA TYR A 104 -9.64 -15.31 7.49
C TYR A 104 -10.55 -15.22 8.72
N THR A 105 -10.25 -16.06 9.70
CA THR A 105 -10.78 -15.94 11.06
C THR A 105 -9.62 -16.16 12.03
N LEU A 106 -9.50 -15.28 13.01
CA LEU A 106 -8.44 -15.28 14.01
C LEU A 106 -9.05 -15.43 15.40
N TRP A 107 -8.56 -16.42 16.15
CA TRP A 107 -8.91 -16.65 17.54
C TRP A 107 -7.71 -16.38 18.44
N ALA A 108 -7.97 -15.77 19.59
CA ALA A 108 -7.07 -15.72 20.73
C ALA A 108 -7.64 -16.59 21.85
N ASN A 109 -6.87 -17.54 22.37
CA ASN A 109 -7.26 -18.49 23.43
C ASN A 109 -8.64 -19.14 23.24
N GLY A 110 -9.10 -19.30 21.99
CA GLY A 110 -10.39 -19.89 21.65
C GLY A 110 -11.55 -18.91 21.45
N LEU A 111 -11.37 -17.62 21.71
CA LEU A 111 -12.35 -16.56 21.39
C LEU A 111 -11.99 -15.90 20.06
N GLU A 112 -12.97 -15.71 19.19
CA GLU A 112 -12.78 -15.00 17.91
C GLU A 112 -12.52 -13.52 18.18
N ILE A 113 -11.43 -12.98 17.67
CA ILE A 113 -11.02 -11.58 17.88
C ILE A 113 -11.00 -10.73 16.61
N ALA A 114 -10.89 -11.36 15.44
CA ALA A 114 -10.92 -10.70 14.14
C ALA A 114 -11.35 -11.68 13.05
N SER A 115 -12.06 -11.18 12.04
CA SER A 115 -12.46 -11.96 10.87
C SER A 115 -12.69 -11.05 9.67
N ALA A 116 -12.37 -11.56 8.50
CA ALA A 116 -12.70 -10.92 7.23
C ALA A 116 -13.27 -11.97 6.29
N GLY A 117 -14.54 -11.80 5.92
CA GLY A 117 -15.26 -12.71 5.05
C GLY A 117 -15.68 -14.00 5.74
N VAL A 118 -15.92 -15.04 4.95
CA VAL A 118 -16.30 -16.37 5.44
C VAL A 118 -15.25 -17.37 4.97
N VAL A 119 -14.58 -18.00 5.94
CA VAL A 119 -13.60 -19.07 5.68
C VAL A 119 -14.35 -20.37 5.37
N SER A 120 -13.93 -21.07 4.32
CA SER A 120 -14.48 -22.36 3.93
C SER A 120 -13.44 -23.19 3.16
N ASP A 121 -13.64 -24.50 3.12
CA ASP A 121 -12.87 -25.47 2.34
C ASP A 121 -13.26 -25.51 0.86
N LYS A 122 -14.34 -24.80 0.49
CA LYS A 122 -14.87 -24.74 -0.88
C LYS A 122 -14.99 -23.31 -1.36
N LYS A 123 -14.83 -23.14 -2.68
CA LYS A 123 -14.91 -21.83 -3.33
C LYS A 123 -16.29 -21.21 -3.23
N GLU A 124 -17.34 -22.00 -3.34
CA GLU A 124 -18.73 -21.55 -3.42
C GLU A 124 -19.25 -20.96 -2.10
N THR A 125 -18.69 -21.42 -0.99
CA THR A 125 -19.05 -21.03 0.38
C THR A 125 -18.05 -20.09 1.02
N ALA A 126 -16.84 -19.96 0.45
CA ALA A 126 -15.86 -18.97 0.88
C ALA A 126 -16.25 -17.57 0.37
N VAL A 127 -16.36 -16.60 1.28
CA VAL A 127 -16.67 -15.21 0.92
C VAL A 127 -15.43 -14.35 1.14
N PRO A 128 -14.84 -13.74 0.10
CA PRO A 128 -13.65 -12.91 0.25
C PRO A 128 -13.99 -11.53 0.82
N GLN A 129 -13.09 -11.00 1.66
CA GLN A 129 -13.20 -9.65 2.19
C GLN A 129 -11.81 -9.11 2.51
N TRP A 130 -11.57 -7.84 2.19
CA TRP A 130 -10.37 -7.13 2.61
C TRP A 130 -10.77 -6.10 3.64
N ILE A 131 -10.28 -6.27 4.86
CA ILE A 131 -10.41 -5.30 5.94
C ILE A 131 -9.05 -5.29 6.64
N HIS A 132 -8.57 -4.09 6.94
CA HIS A 132 -7.52 -3.87 7.91
C HIS A 132 -8.17 -3.70 9.29
N GLN A 133 -7.93 -4.63 10.23
CA GLN A 133 -8.69 -4.71 11.49
C GLN A 133 -7.76 -4.79 12.72
N ALA A 134 -8.11 -4.03 13.75
CA ALA A 134 -7.59 -4.22 15.10
C ALA A 134 -8.54 -5.13 15.91
N GLY A 135 -8.09 -6.33 16.24
CA GLY A 135 -8.79 -7.26 17.13
C GLY A 135 -8.37 -7.07 18.59
N VAL A 136 -9.29 -6.69 19.46
CA VAL A 136 -8.99 -6.49 20.89
C VAL A 136 -8.96 -7.84 21.60
N ILE A 137 -7.89 -8.11 22.35
CA ILE A 137 -7.77 -9.28 23.21
C ILE A 137 -8.24 -8.87 24.61
N SER A 138 -9.55 -8.99 24.82
CA SER A 138 -10.18 -8.82 26.12
C SER A 138 -10.00 -10.10 26.94
N MET A 139 -8.84 -10.29 27.57
CA MET A 139 -8.61 -11.45 28.43
C MET A 139 -7.94 -11.10 29.75
N ASP A 140 -8.30 -11.90 30.75
CA ASP A 140 -7.65 -12.01 32.05
C ASP A 140 -6.17 -12.43 31.89
N PRO A 141 -5.31 -12.12 32.89
CA PRO A 141 -3.88 -12.41 32.81
C PRO A 141 -3.64 -13.90 32.59
N ALA A 142 -3.10 -14.24 31.43
CA ALA A 142 -2.55 -15.55 31.15
C ALA A 142 -1.13 -15.35 30.63
N ASP A 143 -0.18 -16.08 31.22
CA ASP A 143 1.24 -16.05 30.85
C ASP A 143 1.47 -16.50 29.40
N THR A 144 0.45 -17.11 28.77
CA THR A 144 0.50 -17.60 27.41
C THR A 144 -0.75 -17.22 26.62
N LEU A 145 -0.53 -16.57 25.48
CA LEU A 145 -1.53 -16.30 24.45
C LEU A 145 -1.40 -17.32 23.32
N VAL A 146 -2.50 -17.97 22.96
CA VAL A 146 -2.57 -18.91 21.84
C VAL A 146 -3.37 -18.29 20.71
N LEU A 147 -2.71 -18.00 19.59
CA LEU A 147 -3.36 -17.57 18.37
C LEU A 147 -3.64 -18.76 17.46
N VAL A 148 -4.84 -18.81 16.90
CA VAL A 148 -5.20 -19.76 15.84
C VAL A 148 -5.76 -18.94 14.69
N LEU A 149 -5.19 -19.11 13.50
CA LEU A 149 -5.54 -18.35 12.31
C LEU A 149 -5.96 -19.32 11.20
N GLN A 150 -7.19 -19.22 10.74
CA GLN A 150 -7.63 -19.88 9.53
C GLN A 150 -7.59 -18.91 8.36
N ILE A 151 -7.14 -19.38 7.21
CA ILE A 151 -7.10 -18.60 5.96
C ILE A 151 -7.69 -19.47 4.86
N ALA A 152 -8.54 -18.87 4.02
CA ALA A 152 -8.95 -19.45 2.75
C ALA A 152 -8.83 -18.44 1.61
N ASN A 153 -8.38 -18.91 0.45
CA ASN A 153 -8.32 -18.12 -0.78
C ASN A 153 -8.73 -18.95 -1.98
N PHE A 154 -9.78 -18.51 -2.66
CA PHE A 154 -10.20 -19.06 -3.96
C PHE A 154 -10.47 -17.98 -5.00
N HIS A 155 -10.40 -16.72 -4.60
CA HIS A 155 -10.90 -15.58 -5.37
C HIS A 155 -9.79 -14.66 -5.87
N HIS A 156 -8.60 -14.70 -5.26
CA HIS A 156 -7.47 -13.86 -5.60
C HIS A 156 -6.25 -14.68 -6.06
N TYR A 157 -5.40 -14.12 -6.93
CA TYR A 157 -4.20 -14.81 -7.41
C TYR A 157 -3.17 -15.04 -6.30
N LYS A 158 -2.87 -13.99 -5.52
CA LYS A 158 -2.04 -14.07 -4.34
C LYS A 158 -2.80 -14.71 -3.19
N GLY A 159 -2.16 -15.60 -2.44
CA GLY A 159 -2.69 -16.28 -1.26
C GLY A 159 -1.79 -16.16 -0.04
N GLY A 160 -2.33 -16.38 1.15
CA GLY A 160 -1.57 -16.32 2.40
C GLY A 160 -1.50 -14.93 3.00
N ILE A 161 -0.40 -14.67 3.71
CA ILE A 161 -0.19 -13.45 4.50
C ILE A 161 1.05 -12.77 3.96
N LYS A 162 0.91 -11.52 3.50
CA LYS A 162 2.05 -10.76 2.99
C LYS A 162 2.79 -10.03 4.10
N ASP A 163 2.06 -9.31 4.94
CA ASP A 163 2.60 -8.45 6.00
C ASP A 163 2.40 -9.13 7.37
N PRO A 164 3.29 -8.91 8.36
CA PRO A 164 3.18 -9.61 9.65
C PRO A 164 1.96 -9.15 10.45
N ILE A 165 1.41 -10.07 11.23
CA ILE A 165 0.44 -9.71 12.29
C ILE A 165 1.19 -9.00 13.41
N MET A 166 0.68 -7.86 13.88
CA MET A 166 1.29 -7.11 14.98
C MET A 166 0.55 -7.33 16.29
N LEU A 167 1.28 -7.55 17.37
CA LEU A 167 0.76 -7.60 18.73
C LEU A 167 1.23 -6.38 19.51
N GLY A 168 0.32 -5.68 20.17
CA GLY A 168 0.66 -4.47 20.93
C GLY A 168 -0.35 -4.17 22.02
N LEU A 169 -0.10 -3.10 22.78
CA LEU A 169 -1.11 -2.55 23.66
C LEU A 169 -2.31 -2.07 22.84
N SER A 170 -3.51 -2.21 23.40
CA SER A 170 -4.75 -1.85 22.71
C SER A 170 -4.78 -0.40 22.23
N THR A 171 -4.18 0.52 22.99
CA THR A 171 -4.00 1.93 22.62
C THR A 171 -3.06 2.07 21.43
N ASN A 172 -1.88 1.45 21.48
CA ASN A 172 -0.85 1.57 20.45
C ASN A 172 -1.33 1.01 19.11
N ILE A 173 -2.00 -0.14 19.11
CA ILE A 173 -2.56 -0.76 17.90
C ILE A 173 -3.69 0.10 17.32
N ARG A 174 -4.57 0.63 18.18
CA ARG A 174 -5.65 1.52 17.74
C ARG A 174 -5.12 2.82 17.15
N ASP A 175 -4.15 3.44 17.80
CA ASP A 175 -3.56 4.70 17.36
C ASP A 175 -2.78 4.50 16.06
N HIS A 176 -2.04 3.40 15.92
CA HIS A 176 -1.35 3.05 14.68
C HIS A 176 -2.32 2.91 13.50
N ALA A 177 -3.39 2.11 13.65
CA ALA A 177 -4.41 1.95 12.62
C ALA A 177 -5.13 3.28 12.31
N PHE A 178 -5.44 4.08 13.34
CA PHE A 178 -6.06 5.40 13.17
C PHE A 178 -5.17 6.34 12.36
N TYR A 179 -3.89 6.49 12.74
CA TYR A 179 -2.95 7.36 12.03
C TYR A 179 -2.73 6.91 10.59
N ALA A 180 -2.67 5.61 10.32
CA ALA A 180 -2.51 5.08 8.98
C ALA A 180 -3.70 5.42 8.06
N ILE A 181 -4.92 5.24 8.56
CA ILE A 181 -6.15 5.63 7.85
C ILE A 181 -6.22 7.15 7.69
N THR A 182 -5.95 7.92 8.74
CA THR A 182 -5.98 9.38 8.71
C THR A 182 -4.97 9.94 7.70
N ALA A 183 -3.75 9.41 7.65
CA ALA A 183 -2.74 9.82 6.66
C ALA A 183 -3.24 9.61 5.22
N SER A 184 -3.80 8.44 4.93
CA SER A 184 -4.35 8.11 3.60
C SER A 184 -5.55 9.00 3.22
N VAL A 185 -6.43 9.30 4.19
CA VAL A 185 -7.59 10.18 3.97
C VAL A 185 -7.16 11.63 3.75
N ILE A 186 -6.17 12.13 4.51
CA ILE A 186 -5.62 13.48 4.32
C ILE A 186 -4.94 13.60 2.95
N GLU A 187 -4.12 12.61 2.58
CA GLU A 187 -3.48 12.55 1.25
C GLU A 187 -4.55 12.66 0.16
N SER A 188 -5.58 11.83 0.24
CA SER A 188 -6.67 11.85 -0.72
C SER A 188 -7.41 13.19 -0.77
N ALA A 189 -7.74 13.77 0.38
CA ALA A 189 -8.47 15.03 0.47
C ALA A 189 -7.68 16.18 -0.17
N VAL A 190 -6.38 16.28 0.12
CA VAL A 190 -5.50 17.29 -0.47
C VAL A 190 -5.42 17.13 -1.99
N LEU A 191 -5.27 15.89 -2.48
CA LEU A 191 -5.21 15.61 -3.91
C LEU A 191 -6.52 15.87 -4.64
N PHE A 192 -7.67 15.63 -4.01
CA PHE A 192 -8.97 15.99 -4.58
C PHE A 192 -9.19 17.50 -4.63
N VAL A 193 -8.79 18.23 -3.59
CA VAL A 193 -8.83 19.71 -3.62
C VAL A 193 -7.92 20.23 -4.73
N LEU A 194 -6.73 19.65 -4.89
CA LEU A 194 -5.81 20.00 -5.97
C LEU A 194 -6.40 19.69 -7.36
N ALA A 195 -6.99 18.52 -7.53
CA ALA A 195 -7.66 18.11 -8.75
C ALA A 195 -8.79 19.08 -9.12
N LEU A 196 -9.67 19.40 -8.18
CA LEU A 196 -10.77 20.35 -8.40
C LEU A 196 -10.23 21.75 -8.74
N SER A 197 -9.21 22.22 -8.03
CA SER A 197 -8.56 23.51 -8.27
C SER A 197 -8.03 23.60 -9.70
N PHE A 198 -7.37 22.55 -10.19
CA PHE A 198 -6.84 22.51 -11.55
C PHE A 198 -7.92 22.26 -12.61
N LEU A 199 -9.02 21.57 -12.30
CA LEU A 199 -10.20 21.51 -13.18
C LEU A 199 -10.81 22.91 -13.38
N ILE A 200 -10.95 23.69 -12.30
CA ILE A 200 -11.42 25.08 -12.39
C ILE A 200 -10.43 25.92 -13.22
N LEU A 201 -9.12 25.78 -13.00
CA LEU A 201 -8.11 26.48 -13.80
C LEU A 201 -8.17 26.08 -15.28
N PHE A 202 -8.44 24.80 -15.58
CA PHE A 202 -8.64 24.33 -16.94
C PHE A 202 -9.86 25.00 -17.61
N MET A 203 -10.97 25.21 -16.90
CA MET A 203 -12.13 25.91 -17.46
C MET A 203 -11.78 27.33 -17.93
N VAL A 204 -10.83 27.99 -17.27
CA VAL A 204 -10.33 29.33 -17.63
C VAL A 204 -9.26 29.28 -18.73
N ARG A 205 -8.21 28.48 -18.55
CA ARG A 205 -7.03 28.46 -19.45
C ARG A 205 -7.20 27.58 -20.69
N ARG A 206 -8.06 26.57 -20.63
CA ARG A 206 -8.34 25.56 -21.69
C ARG A 206 -7.11 24.82 -22.22
N GLN A 207 -6.04 24.70 -21.42
CA GLN A 207 -4.82 23.99 -21.78
C GLN A 207 -4.86 22.52 -21.35
N ARG A 208 -4.57 21.60 -22.27
CA ARG A 208 -4.64 20.15 -22.02
C ARG A 208 -3.75 19.67 -20.87
N VAL A 209 -2.55 20.24 -20.73
CA VAL A 209 -1.61 19.92 -19.64
C VAL A 209 -2.24 20.10 -18.25
N VAL A 210 -3.08 21.13 -18.10
CA VAL A 210 -3.80 21.43 -16.85
C VAL A 210 -4.86 20.37 -16.55
N LEU A 211 -5.61 19.95 -17.58
CA LEU A 211 -6.62 18.90 -17.46
C LEU A 211 -5.99 17.55 -17.08
N TYR A 212 -4.88 17.19 -17.73
CA TYR A 212 -4.17 15.94 -17.45
C TYR A 212 -3.61 15.91 -16.04
N PHE A 213 -3.06 17.03 -15.56
CA PHE A 213 -2.63 17.13 -14.17
C PHE A 213 -3.80 16.99 -13.18
N ALA A 214 -4.93 17.63 -13.45
CA ALA A 214 -6.10 17.53 -12.60
C ALA A 214 -6.60 16.08 -12.46
N PHE A 215 -6.68 15.34 -13.57
CA PHE A 215 -7.07 13.92 -13.54
C PHE A 215 -6.01 13.00 -12.96
N LEU A 216 -4.73 13.35 -13.06
CA LEU A 216 -3.65 12.65 -12.36
C LEU A 216 -3.83 12.79 -10.84
N CYS A 217 -4.03 14.01 -10.33
CA CYS A 217 -4.33 14.27 -8.92
C CYS A 217 -5.58 13.51 -8.46
N PHE A 218 -6.65 13.55 -9.26
CA PHE A 218 -7.89 12.83 -8.94
C PHE A 218 -7.66 11.32 -8.87
N SER A 219 -6.93 10.74 -9.83
CA SER A 219 -6.69 9.30 -9.89
C SER A 219 -5.84 8.83 -8.72
N TRP A 220 -4.82 9.59 -8.33
CA TRP A 220 -3.99 9.26 -7.17
C TRP A 220 -4.73 9.48 -5.84
N GLY A 221 -5.51 10.56 -5.74
CA GLY A 221 -6.40 10.78 -4.60
C GLY A 221 -7.42 9.66 -4.44
N ALA A 222 -7.98 9.13 -5.54
CA ALA A 222 -8.86 7.96 -5.51
C ALA A 222 -8.10 6.68 -5.13
N ARG A 223 -6.87 6.49 -5.64
CA ARG A 223 -6.03 5.33 -5.30
C ARG A 223 -5.79 5.19 -3.80
N ALA A 224 -5.59 6.30 -3.08
CA ALA A 224 -5.40 6.29 -1.63
C ALA A 224 -6.57 5.66 -0.84
N TRP A 225 -7.78 5.56 -1.42
CA TRP A 225 -8.93 4.89 -0.79
C TRP A 225 -8.92 3.37 -0.93
N PHE A 226 -8.27 2.85 -1.98
CA PHE A 226 -8.38 1.45 -2.40
C PHE A 226 -7.05 0.71 -2.36
N SER A 227 -6.00 1.30 -1.79
CA SER A 227 -4.68 0.67 -1.66
C SER A 227 -4.16 0.82 -0.24
N ASN A 228 -3.15 0.01 0.10
CA ASN A 228 -2.49 -0.02 1.42
C ASN A 228 -3.43 -0.38 2.57
N VAL A 229 -4.08 0.61 3.19
CA VAL A 229 -4.95 0.43 4.39
C VAL A 229 -6.44 0.37 4.06
N TYR A 230 -6.80 0.50 2.79
CA TYR A 230 -8.19 0.45 2.27
C TYR A 230 -9.19 1.29 3.09
N PRO A 231 -9.00 2.63 3.22
CA PRO A 231 -9.98 3.47 3.90
C PRO A 231 -11.42 3.24 3.41
N ALA A 232 -11.61 2.95 2.12
CA ALA A 232 -12.92 2.64 1.55
C ALA A 232 -13.68 1.54 2.32
N THR A 233 -13.00 0.51 2.83
CA THR A 233 -13.68 -0.60 3.52
C THR A 233 -14.10 -0.24 4.95
N ALA A 234 -13.43 0.75 5.56
CA ALA A 234 -13.82 1.29 6.86
C ALA A 234 -15.03 2.24 6.75
N PHE A 235 -15.06 3.09 5.71
CA PHE A 235 -16.13 4.06 5.50
C PHE A 235 -17.35 3.47 4.76
N PHE A 236 -17.15 2.46 3.93
CA PHE A 236 -18.19 1.79 3.13
C PHE A 236 -18.12 0.27 3.31
N PRO A 237 -18.46 -0.27 4.50
CA PRO A 237 -18.30 -1.69 4.82
C PRO A 237 -19.17 -2.62 3.96
N SER A 238 -20.23 -2.09 3.34
CA SER A 238 -21.10 -2.83 2.41
C SER A 238 -20.55 -2.94 0.99
N MET A 239 -19.40 -2.32 0.70
CA MET A 239 -18.81 -2.36 -0.63
C MET A 239 -18.37 -3.80 -1.00
N PRO A 240 -18.82 -4.34 -2.14
CA PRO A 240 -18.40 -5.69 -2.54
C PRO A 240 -16.90 -5.78 -2.74
N TRP A 241 -16.27 -6.81 -2.18
CA TRP A 241 -14.82 -7.06 -2.30
C TRP A 241 -14.31 -6.98 -3.75
N ALA A 242 -15.06 -7.55 -4.69
CA ALA A 242 -14.68 -7.54 -6.10
C ALA A 242 -14.55 -6.11 -6.69
N TRP A 243 -15.32 -5.14 -6.18
CA TRP A 243 -15.20 -3.74 -6.60
C TRP A 243 -14.04 -3.03 -5.92
N VAL A 244 -13.78 -3.33 -4.65
CA VAL A 244 -12.58 -2.82 -3.94
C VAL A 244 -11.32 -3.18 -4.71
N VAL A 245 -11.17 -4.48 -5.06
CA VAL A 245 -10.02 -4.95 -5.85
C VAL A 245 -9.99 -4.32 -7.24
N ARG A 246 -11.13 -4.22 -7.94
CA ARG A 246 -11.14 -3.58 -9.27
C ARG A 246 -10.72 -2.12 -9.20
N LEU A 247 -11.19 -1.36 -8.21
CA LEU A 247 -10.88 0.05 -8.06
C LEU A 247 -9.41 0.28 -7.69
N GLU A 248 -8.80 -0.61 -6.89
CA GLU A 248 -7.35 -0.60 -6.63
C GLU A 248 -6.54 -0.62 -7.95
N TYR A 249 -6.90 -1.51 -8.87
CA TYR A 249 -6.20 -1.67 -10.15
C TYR A 249 -6.59 -0.58 -11.17
N LEU A 250 -7.87 -0.22 -11.28
CA LEU A 250 -8.33 0.82 -12.20
C LEU A 250 -7.76 2.20 -11.86
N THR A 251 -7.66 2.54 -10.57
CA THR A 251 -7.03 3.80 -10.13
C THR A 251 -5.52 3.81 -10.41
N LEU A 252 -4.84 2.66 -10.28
CA LEU A 252 -3.45 2.51 -10.71
C LEU A 252 -3.29 2.79 -12.21
N TYR A 253 -4.11 2.14 -13.04
CA TYR A 253 -4.05 2.28 -14.50
C TYR A 253 -4.36 3.71 -14.94
N SER A 254 -5.38 4.32 -14.35
CA SER A 254 -5.75 5.71 -14.58
C SER A 254 -4.59 6.65 -14.22
N GLY A 255 -3.97 6.47 -13.05
CA GLY A 255 -2.83 7.28 -12.61
C GLY A 255 -1.67 7.28 -13.61
N ILE A 256 -1.25 6.10 -14.08
CA ILE A 256 -0.16 5.98 -15.05
C ILE A 256 -0.53 6.58 -16.42
N ALA A 257 -1.77 6.39 -16.89
CA ALA A 257 -2.25 6.97 -18.13
C ALA A 257 -2.26 8.51 -18.09
N TRP A 258 -2.74 9.11 -17.00
CA TRP A 258 -2.72 10.57 -16.86
C TRP A 258 -1.31 11.11 -16.65
N ALA A 259 -0.42 10.37 -15.98
CA ALA A 259 0.97 10.76 -15.79
C ALA A 259 1.71 10.89 -17.13
N VAL A 260 1.59 9.90 -18.03
CA VAL A 260 2.26 9.96 -19.33
C VAL A 260 1.69 11.07 -20.23
N LEU A 261 0.36 11.30 -20.19
CA LEU A 261 -0.29 12.37 -20.94
C LEU A 261 0.15 13.75 -20.42
N PHE A 262 0.21 13.91 -19.10
CA PHE A 262 0.71 15.12 -18.46
C PHE A 262 2.16 15.40 -18.87
N LEU A 263 3.06 14.41 -18.75
CA LEU A 263 4.47 14.55 -19.10
C LEU A 263 4.68 14.91 -20.57
N HIS A 264 3.92 14.28 -21.48
CA HIS A 264 3.98 14.60 -22.89
C HIS A 264 3.50 16.02 -23.18
N ALA A 265 2.37 16.44 -22.61
CA ALA A 265 1.86 17.79 -22.81
C ALA A 265 2.78 18.86 -22.19
N LEU A 266 3.44 18.55 -21.07
CA LEU A 266 4.37 19.44 -20.41
C LEU A 266 5.67 19.62 -21.21
N LEU A 267 6.17 18.53 -21.81
CA LEU A 267 7.46 18.47 -22.51
C LEU A 267 7.29 17.99 -23.96
N GLU A 268 6.33 18.56 -24.69
CA GLU A 268 5.96 18.12 -26.05
C GLU A 268 7.17 18.08 -27.00
N LYS A 269 8.08 19.05 -26.87
CA LYS A 269 9.30 19.14 -27.69
C LYS A 269 10.35 18.07 -27.39
N LEU A 270 10.38 17.54 -26.16
CA LEU A 270 11.40 16.58 -25.70
C LEU A 270 10.87 15.14 -25.70
N SER A 271 9.55 14.97 -25.72
CA SER A 271 8.86 13.70 -25.60
C SER A 271 8.53 13.11 -26.98
N HIS A 272 8.59 11.78 -27.08
CA HIS A 272 8.25 11.11 -28.33
C HIS A 272 6.74 10.92 -28.45
N GLN A 273 6.15 11.34 -29.59
CA GLN A 273 4.70 11.37 -29.79
C GLN A 273 4.03 9.99 -29.67
N LEU A 274 4.73 8.90 -30.01
CA LEU A 274 4.18 7.53 -29.92
C LEU A 274 4.02 7.02 -28.48
N ILE A 275 4.80 7.51 -27.52
CA ILE A 275 4.86 6.92 -26.17
C ILE A 275 3.51 7.06 -25.44
N PRO A 276 2.85 8.23 -25.39
CA PRO A 276 1.53 8.36 -24.80
C PRO A 276 0.49 7.44 -25.43
N TYR A 277 0.48 7.29 -26.76
CA TYR A 277 -0.44 6.38 -27.44
C TYR A 277 -0.25 4.94 -26.97
N ILE A 278 0.99 4.43 -26.97
CA ILE A 278 1.29 3.07 -26.53
C ILE A 278 0.86 2.85 -25.07
N VAL A 279 1.26 3.75 -24.17
CA VAL A 279 0.99 3.62 -22.74
C VAL A 279 -0.51 3.77 -22.45
N VAL A 280 -1.22 4.70 -23.07
CA VAL A 280 -2.67 4.86 -22.89
C VAL A 280 -3.43 3.65 -23.43
N THR A 281 -3.09 3.16 -24.63
CA THR A 281 -3.72 1.94 -25.18
C THR A 281 -3.51 0.76 -24.25
N LEU A 282 -2.29 0.57 -23.73
CA LEU A 282 -1.98 -0.49 -22.77
C LEU A 282 -2.82 -0.37 -21.50
N ASN A 283 -2.91 0.83 -20.92
CA ASN A 283 -3.72 1.09 -19.72
C ASN A 283 -5.21 0.83 -19.95
N VAL A 284 -5.76 1.25 -21.09
CA VAL A 284 -7.15 0.97 -21.47
C VAL A 284 -7.37 -0.52 -21.64
N SER A 285 -6.44 -1.25 -22.28
CA SER A 285 -6.53 -2.70 -22.40
C SER A 285 -6.51 -3.41 -21.05
N PHE A 286 -5.62 -3.02 -20.13
CA PHE A 286 -5.58 -3.57 -18.76
C PHE A 286 -6.85 -3.22 -17.96
N ALA A 287 -7.36 -2.00 -18.10
CA ALA A 287 -8.61 -1.59 -17.45
C ALA A 287 -9.81 -2.43 -17.93
N MET A 288 -9.95 -2.61 -19.25
CA MET A 288 -10.98 -3.45 -19.83
C MET A 288 -10.82 -4.90 -19.37
N PHE A 289 -9.60 -5.44 -19.39
CA PHE A 289 -9.32 -6.78 -18.89
C PHE A 289 -9.74 -6.95 -17.42
N THR A 290 -9.45 -5.99 -16.54
CA THR A 290 -9.88 -6.00 -15.14
C THR A 290 -11.40 -5.89 -14.95
N LEU A 291 -12.11 -5.17 -15.82
CA LEU A 291 -13.56 -5.06 -15.77
C LEU A 291 -14.27 -6.36 -16.18
N PHE A 292 -13.77 -7.04 -17.22
CA PHE A 292 -14.43 -8.20 -17.81
C PHE A 292 -13.95 -9.56 -17.29
N THR A 293 -12.87 -9.61 -16.49
CA THR A 293 -12.35 -10.87 -15.94
C THR A 293 -12.46 -10.96 -14.41
N PRO A 294 -12.50 -12.17 -13.84
CA PRO A 294 -12.48 -12.37 -12.39
C PRO A 294 -11.15 -11.91 -11.75
N ALA A 295 -11.20 -11.52 -10.48
CA ALA A 295 -10.02 -11.09 -9.70
C ALA A 295 -8.86 -12.09 -9.75
N LEU A 296 -9.15 -13.38 -9.68
CA LEU A 296 -8.18 -14.46 -9.81
C LEU A 296 -7.33 -14.38 -11.08
N VAL A 297 -7.91 -13.89 -12.18
CA VAL A 297 -7.25 -13.86 -13.50
C VAL A 297 -6.44 -12.57 -13.66
N TYR A 298 -7.04 -11.40 -13.42
CA TYR A 298 -6.32 -10.15 -13.68
C TYR A 298 -5.24 -9.84 -12.62
N SER A 299 -5.45 -10.22 -11.36
CA SER A 299 -4.47 -9.95 -10.28
C SER A 299 -3.14 -10.68 -10.48
N ARG A 300 -3.11 -11.75 -11.29
CA ARG A 300 -1.88 -12.44 -11.70
C ARG A 300 -0.92 -11.54 -12.46
N TRP A 301 -1.44 -10.58 -13.23
CA TRP A 301 -0.66 -9.75 -14.14
C TRP A 301 -0.14 -8.47 -13.48
N VAL A 302 -0.37 -8.29 -12.17
CA VAL A 302 0.10 -7.10 -11.44
C VAL A 302 1.60 -6.90 -11.56
N GLY A 303 2.40 -7.97 -11.54
CA GLY A 303 3.86 -7.88 -11.69
C GLY A 303 4.30 -7.33 -13.05
N LEU A 304 3.65 -7.78 -14.13
CA LEU A 304 3.88 -7.24 -15.48
C LEU A 304 3.49 -5.76 -15.55
N TYR A 305 2.37 -5.40 -14.93
CA TYR A 305 1.92 -4.01 -14.92
C TYR A 305 2.86 -3.09 -14.10
N LEU A 306 3.39 -3.58 -12.97
CA LEU A 306 4.40 -2.84 -12.20
C LEU A 306 5.69 -2.59 -13.02
N ALA A 307 6.09 -3.52 -13.89
CA ALA A 307 7.18 -3.30 -14.82
C ALA A 307 6.86 -2.19 -15.85
N VAL A 308 5.61 -2.12 -16.33
CA VAL A 308 5.15 -1.02 -17.20
C VAL A 308 5.22 0.32 -16.45
N ALA A 309 4.74 0.39 -15.22
CA ALA A 309 4.82 1.58 -14.39
C ALA A 309 6.27 2.02 -14.15
N ALA A 310 7.19 1.08 -13.89
CA ALA A 310 8.61 1.34 -13.76
C ALA A 310 9.22 1.90 -15.06
N CYS A 311 8.85 1.37 -16.23
CA CYS A 311 9.27 1.91 -17.52
C CYS A 311 8.79 3.36 -17.74
N VAL A 312 7.57 3.69 -17.32
CA VAL A 312 7.05 5.07 -17.39
C VAL A 312 7.82 5.99 -16.44
N LEU A 313 8.16 5.54 -15.24
CA LEU A 313 8.98 6.29 -14.28
C LEU A 313 10.39 6.54 -14.83
N LEU A 314 11.02 5.54 -15.44
CA LEU A 314 12.32 5.68 -16.10
C LEU A 314 12.26 6.67 -17.27
N TYR A 315 11.20 6.59 -18.09
CA TYR A 315 10.98 7.55 -19.16
C TYR A 315 10.82 8.98 -18.64
N ALA A 316 10.07 9.16 -17.54
CA ALA A 316 9.91 10.44 -16.88
C ALA A 316 11.25 10.99 -16.36
N ALA A 317 12.11 10.12 -15.80
CA ALA A 317 13.46 10.48 -15.39
C ALA A 317 14.34 10.94 -16.57
N VAL A 318 14.30 10.23 -17.71
CA VAL A 318 15.01 10.63 -18.93
C VAL A 318 14.55 12.01 -19.41
N LEU A 319 13.23 12.26 -19.40
CA LEU A 319 12.68 13.57 -19.77
C LEU A 319 13.10 14.68 -18.81
N ALA A 320 13.13 14.41 -17.50
CA ALA A 320 13.56 15.38 -16.49
C ALA A 320 15.04 15.76 -16.69
N ILE A 321 15.91 14.78 -16.95
CA ILE A 321 17.34 15.02 -17.24
C ILE A 321 17.49 15.86 -18.52
N ARG A 322 16.75 15.53 -19.59
CA ARG A 322 16.76 16.35 -20.82
C ARG A 322 16.29 17.78 -20.53
N ALA A 323 15.22 17.96 -19.76
CA ALA A 323 14.68 19.27 -19.42
C ALA A 323 15.69 20.15 -18.64
N LEU A 324 16.53 19.54 -17.78
CA LEU A 324 17.65 20.24 -17.14
C LEU A 324 18.71 20.69 -18.15
N LEU A 325 19.10 19.81 -19.06
CA LEU A 325 20.15 20.09 -20.06
C LEU A 325 19.74 21.18 -21.06
N PHE A 326 18.44 21.37 -21.29
CA PHE A 326 17.90 22.41 -22.17
C PHE A 326 17.44 23.67 -21.41
N GLU A 327 17.88 23.86 -20.16
CA GLU A 327 17.69 25.07 -19.33
C GLU A 327 16.23 25.54 -19.16
N HIS A 328 15.27 24.60 -19.10
CA HIS A 328 13.88 24.98 -18.82
C HIS A 328 13.70 25.47 -17.38
N ALA A 329 13.18 26.69 -17.21
CA ALA A 329 12.79 27.24 -15.93
C ALA A 329 11.83 26.28 -15.19
N GLY A 330 12.18 25.91 -13.95
CA GLY A 330 11.42 24.97 -13.14
C GLY A 330 11.76 23.49 -13.32
N ALA A 331 12.70 23.12 -14.21
CA ALA A 331 13.11 21.72 -14.43
C ALA A 331 13.66 21.04 -13.16
N TRP A 332 14.22 21.80 -12.21
CA TRP A 332 14.72 21.27 -10.94
C TRP A 332 13.61 20.76 -10.01
N TYR A 333 12.42 21.38 -10.03
CA TYR A 333 11.26 20.85 -9.29
C TYR A 333 10.78 19.54 -9.90
N MET A 334 10.88 19.40 -11.23
CA MET A 334 10.55 18.14 -11.91
C MET A 334 11.54 17.04 -11.53
N VAL A 335 12.83 17.35 -11.48
CA VAL A 335 13.84 16.39 -11.02
C VAL A 335 13.60 16.01 -9.56
N GLY A 336 13.29 16.99 -8.70
CA GLY A 336 12.92 16.75 -7.31
C GLY A 336 11.71 15.82 -7.18
N SER A 337 10.66 16.01 -8.01
CA SER A 337 9.47 15.16 -7.97
C SER A 337 9.79 13.74 -8.45
N ILE A 338 10.61 13.57 -9.49
CA ILE A 338 11.04 12.24 -9.96
C ILE A 338 11.95 11.54 -8.96
N VAL A 339 12.94 12.23 -8.37
CA VAL A 339 13.82 11.65 -7.34
C VAL A 339 13.00 11.21 -6.13
N THR A 340 12.06 12.04 -5.68
CA THR A 340 11.14 11.67 -4.60
C THR A 340 10.27 10.48 -5.02
N GLY A 341 9.77 10.44 -6.25
CA GLY A 341 9.01 9.32 -6.80
C GLY A 341 9.79 8.00 -6.83
N VAL A 342 11.05 8.03 -7.26
CA VAL A 342 11.95 6.86 -7.24
C VAL A 342 12.23 6.43 -5.81
N ALA A 343 12.44 7.37 -4.89
CA ALA A 343 12.64 7.06 -3.47
C ALA A 343 11.41 6.42 -2.84
N MET A 344 10.20 6.93 -3.10
CA MET A 344 8.94 6.36 -2.58
C MET A 344 8.65 5.00 -3.18
N PHE A 345 8.83 4.83 -4.50
CA PHE A 345 8.66 3.54 -5.15
C PHE A 345 9.68 2.50 -4.64
N GLY A 346 10.92 2.92 -4.41
CA GLY A 346 11.96 2.09 -3.80
C GLY A 346 11.63 1.72 -2.35
N TYR A 347 11.14 2.67 -1.56
CA TYR A 347 10.65 2.42 -0.19
C TYR A 347 9.52 1.40 -0.20
N ASP A 348 8.52 1.55 -1.07
CA ASP A 348 7.41 0.61 -1.22
C ASP A 348 7.91 -0.80 -1.59
N ILE A 349 8.86 -0.94 -2.51
CA ILE A 349 9.45 -2.23 -2.87
C ILE A 349 10.22 -2.85 -1.71
N VAL A 350 11.00 -2.06 -0.98
CA VAL A 350 11.80 -2.56 0.15
C VAL A 350 10.90 -2.97 1.30
N ALA A 351 9.90 -2.15 1.64
CA ALA A 351 8.89 -2.45 2.65
C ALA A 351 8.08 -3.71 2.25
N TYR A 352 7.70 -3.82 0.98
CA TYR A 352 7.00 -4.98 0.43
C TYR A 352 7.81 -6.28 0.55
N ASN A 353 9.13 -6.24 0.29
CA ASN A 353 9.97 -7.45 0.24
C ASN A 353 10.63 -7.84 1.56
N LYS A 354 10.93 -6.88 2.45
CA LYS A 354 11.67 -7.14 3.70
C LYS A 354 10.77 -7.30 4.93
N GLY A 355 9.45 -7.21 4.77
CA GLY A 355 8.49 -7.32 5.88
C GLY A 355 8.67 -6.23 6.96
N GLY A 356 9.15 -5.06 6.55
CA GLY A 356 9.31 -3.91 7.45
C GLY A 356 7.97 -3.29 7.82
N VAL A 357 7.90 -2.64 8.99
CA VAL A 357 6.72 -1.87 9.39
C VAL A 357 6.56 -0.69 8.43
N TYR A 358 5.42 -0.62 7.73
CA TYR A 358 5.09 0.50 6.85
C TYR A 358 4.82 1.75 7.68
N ASP A 359 5.57 2.82 7.42
CA ASP A 359 5.22 4.15 7.91
C ASP A 359 4.32 4.83 6.87
N PHE A 360 3.02 4.70 7.08
CA PHE A 360 2.01 5.27 6.18
C PHE A 360 2.04 6.80 6.16
N ILE A 361 2.47 7.46 7.23
CA ILE A 361 2.60 8.91 7.27
C ILE A 361 3.74 9.34 6.35
N PHE A 362 4.90 8.70 6.47
CA PHE A 362 6.05 8.96 5.61
C PHE A 362 5.70 8.78 4.14
N LEU A 363 4.99 7.70 3.79
CA LEU A 363 4.56 7.43 2.43
C LEU A 363 3.60 8.50 1.90
N SER A 364 2.56 8.85 2.66
CA SER A 364 1.58 9.87 2.26
C SER A 364 2.21 11.25 2.11
N VAL A 365 3.12 11.65 3.02
CA VAL A 365 3.85 12.91 2.91
C VAL A 365 4.76 12.90 1.66
N GLY A 366 5.41 11.78 1.38
CA GLY A 366 6.23 11.62 0.17
C GLY A 366 5.41 11.78 -1.12
N TYR A 367 4.22 11.19 -1.19
CA TYR A 367 3.32 11.38 -2.33
C TYR A 367 2.84 12.82 -2.45
N LEU A 368 2.42 13.46 -1.36
CA LEU A 368 2.03 14.86 -1.38
C LEU A 368 3.18 15.78 -1.82
N LEU A 369 4.42 15.49 -1.43
CA LEU A 369 5.60 16.24 -1.87
C LEU A 369 5.82 16.12 -3.39
N ILE A 370 5.65 14.92 -3.97
CA ILE A 370 5.73 14.73 -5.42
C ILE A 370 4.71 15.61 -6.14
N PHE A 371 3.46 15.62 -5.67
CA PHE A 371 2.39 16.42 -6.27
C PHE A 371 2.57 17.92 -6.04
N LEU A 372 3.11 18.34 -4.90
CA LEU A 372 3.46 19.72 -4.63
C LEU A 372 4.56 20.21 -5.59
N LEU A 373 5.64 19.45 -5.74
CA LEU A 373 6.73 19.79 -6.66
C LEU A 373 6.22 19.84 -8.11
N THR A 374 5.39 18.86 -8.51
CA THR A 374 4.80 18.82 -9.86
C THR A 374 3.82 19.97 -10.10
N THR A 375 3.07 20.39 -9.07
CA THR A 375 2.23 21.60 -9.11
C THR A 375 3.06 22.83 -9.42
N VAL A 376 4.21 22.99 -8.75
CA VAL A 376 5.11 24.12 -9.01
C VAL A 376 5.63 24.08 -10.44
N VAL A 377 6.08 22.91 -10.94
CA VAL A 377 6.49 22.73 -12.34
C VAL A 377 5.41 23.21 -13.32
N LEU A 378 4.15 22.81 -13.10
CA LEU A 378 3.04 23.21 -13.93
C LEU A 378 2.81 24.72 -13.87
N LEU A 379 2.89 25.35 -12.70
CA LEU A 379 2.72 26.80 -12.55
C LEU A 379 3.83 27.61 -13.26
N TYR A 380 5.07 27.11 -13.28
CA TYR A 380 6.14 27.67 -14.11
C TYR A 380 5.81 27.53 -15.61
N HIS A 381 5.38 26.35 -16.06
CA HIS A 381 4.97 26.13 -17.44
C HIS A 381 3.82 27.06 -17.88
N LEU A 382 2.90 27.38 -16.97
CA LEU A 382 1.78 28.30 -17.21
C LEU A 382 2.16 29.79 -17.13
N ASN A 383 3.44 30.11 -16.89
CA ASN A 383 3.97 31.47 -16.66
C ASN A 383 3.19 32.25 -15.60
N VAL A 384 2.78 31.56 -14.51
CA VAL A 384 2.09 32.20 -13.37
C VAL A 384 3.10 32.99 -12.53
N PHE A 385 4.31 32.45 -12.33
CA PHE A 385 5.40 33.16 -11.69
C PHE A 385 6.10 34.06 -12.73
N LYS A 386 5.84 35.36 -12.69
CA LYS A 386 6.51 36.35 -13.53
C LYS A 386 7.61 37.07 -12.74
N SER A 387 8.83 37.07 -13.28
CA SER A 387 9.92 37.95 -12.84
C SER A 387 9.60 39.41 -13.19
N HIS A 388 10.14 40.37 -12.43
CA HIS A 388 10.06 41.81 -12.74
C HIS A 388 10.95 42.23 -13.94
N GLY A 389 11.73 41.32 -14.53
CA GLY A 389 12.59 41.60 -15.70
C GLY A 389 11.89 41.47 -17.07
N GLU A 390 12.49 42.08 -18.11
CA GLU A 390 11.95 42.20 -19.49
C GLU A 390 11.51 40.88 -20.15
N LYS A 391 12.08 39.74 -19.76
CA LYS A 391 11.78 38.44 -20.38
C LYS A 391 10.50 37.77 -19.83
N GLN A 392 9.88 38.29 -18.78
CA GLN A 392 8.67 37.74 -18.12
C GLN A 392 8.70 36.24 -17.75
N VAL A 393 9.88 35.60 -17.78
CA VAL A 393 10.11 34.20 -17.40
C VAL A 393 11.27 34.21 -16.41
N LEU A 394 11.09 33.60 -15.23
CA LEU A 394 12.15 33.46 -14.22
C LEU A 394 13.26 32.57 -14.78
N THR A 395 14.42 33.15 -15.04
CA THR A 395 15.63 32.45 -15.47
C THR A 395 16.57 32.19 -14.29
N TYR A 396 17.55 31.29 -14.46
CA TYR A 396 18.56 30.99 -13.42
C TYR A 396 19.26 32.27 -12.92
N GLU A 397 19.48 33.24 -13.80
CA GLU A 397 20.10 34.52 -13.46
C GLU A 397 19.24 35.39 -12.53
N ASP A 398 17.92 35.25 -12.56
CA ASP A 398 17.01 36.09 -11.76
C ASP A 398 17.00 35.71 -10.27
N PHE A 399 17.38 34.47 -9.93
CA PHE A 399 17.46 34.00 -8.55
C PHE A 399 18.78 34.39 -7.85
N PHE A 400 19.83 34.70 -8.61
CA PHE A 400 21.18 34.98 -8.08
C PHE A 400 21.67 36.42 -8.29
N LYS A 401 20.90 37.28 -8.98
CA LYS A 401 21.19 38.72 -9.02
C LYS A 401 20.68 39.37 -7.73
N LYS A 402 21.63 39.73 -6.85
CA LYS A 402 21.42 40.56 -5.66
C LYS A 402 21.06 41.99 -6.04
#